data_AF-A0A966TG17-F1
#
_entry.id   AF-A0A966TG17-F1
#
_cell.length_a   1.000
_cell.length_b   1.000
_cell.length_c   1.000
_cell.angle_alpha   90.00
_cell.angle_beta   90.00
_cell.angle_gamma   90.00
#
_symmetry.space_group_name_H-M   'P 1'
#
loop_
_entity.id
_entity.type
_entity.pdbx_description
1 polymer ?
#
loop_
_entity_poly.entity_id
_entity_poly.type
_entity_poly.pdbx_seq_one_letter_code
_entity_poly.pdbx_strand_id
1 'polypeptide(L)'
;MKAIIFLFGTLLFFFSSFSAFAQQPAAEDVRMEKAVTYKENMVFKPVRNGVDNVELIDVVALGTSSFKVSNMADGTYGSYDHSLRITYPLVLAGGKTGYLLCFYGASEKIPYSVETKAGLTTIYFPVSTHDVIKTRIEQTLAT
;
A
#
# COMPACT_ATOMS: atom_id res chain seq x y z
N MET A 1 8.44 -70.45 -17.73
CA MET A 1 8.11 -69.07 -17.34
C MET A 1 8.27 -68.15 -18.56
N LYS A 2 7.27 -68.06 -19.45
CA LYS A 2 7.36 -67.19 -20.66
C LYS A 2 6.09 -66.37 -20.93
N ALA A 3 5.01 -66.54 -20.17
CA ALA A 3 3.74 -65.85 -20.40
C ALA A 3 3.49 -64.60 -19.52
N ILE A 4 4.36 -64.30 -18.55
CA ILE A 4 4.16 -63.17 -17.61
C ILE A 4 4.83 -61.87 -18.10
N ILE A 5 5.78 -61.97 -19.05
CA ILE A 5 6.50 -60.79 -19.57
C ILE A 5 5.67 -60.03 -20.62
N PHE A 6 4.65 -60.65 -21.22
CA PHE A 6 3.84 -60.02 -22.27
C PHE A 6 2.75 -59.07 -21.75
N LEU A 7 2.42 -59.13 -20.45
CA LEU A 7 1.32 -58.33 -19.89
C LEU A 7 1.76 -56.98 -19.30
N PHE A 8 3.07 -56.73 -19.23
CA PHE A 8 3.62 -55.45 -18.77
C PHE A 8 3.97 -54.49 -19.93
N GLY A 9 3.95 -54.97 -21.17
CA GLY A 9 4.28 -54.16 -22.36
C GLY A 9 3.10 -53.37 -22.95
N THR A 10 1.86 -53.72 -22.63
CA THR A 10 0.65 -53.11 -23.21
C THR A 10 -0.02 -52.07 -22.32
N LEU A 11 0.45 -51.88 -21.08
CA LEU A 11 -0.10 -50.87 -20.15
C LEU A 11 0.61 -49.49 -20.24
N LEU A 12 1.60 -49.34 -21.11
CA LEU A 12 2.34 -48.08 -21.29
C LEU A 12 1.92 -47.27 -22.53
N PHE A 13 0.91 -47.72 -23.28
CA PHE A 13 0.46 -47.06 -24.51
C PHE A 13 -0.81 -46.20 -24.37
N PHE A 14 -1.37 -46.04 -23.16
CA PHE A 14 -2.66 -45.34 -22.97
C PHE A 14 -2.60 -43.99 -22.23
N PHE A 15 -1.42 -43.44 -21.95
CA PHE A 15 -1.29 -42.14 -21.25
C PHE A 15 -0.41 -41.09 -21.95
N SER A 16 -0.31 -41.13 -23.29
CA SER A 16 0.38 -40.07 -24.05
C SER A 16 -0.60 -39.22 -24.86
N SER A 17 -1.58 -38.63 -24.19
CA SER A 17 -2.40 -37.55 -24.74
C SER A 17 -2.53 -36.47 -23.68
N PHE A 18 -2.42 -35.20 -24.08
CA PHE A 18 -2.26 -33.98 -23.26
C PHE A 18 -0.80 -33.79 -22.80
N SER A 19 0.06 -32.98 -23.43
CA SER A 19 -0.18 -31.58 -23.81
C SER A 19 0.78 -31.19 -24.94
N ALA A 20 0.25 -30.82 -26.09
CA ALA A 20 1.01 -30.09 -27.10
C ALA A 20 1.14 -28.64 -26.63
N PHE A 21 2.29 -28.25 -26.09
CA PHE A 21 2.64 -26.84 -26.00
C PHE A 21 3.18 -26.45 -27.37
N ALA A 22 2.33 -25.78 -28.16
CA ALA A 22 2.70 -25.23 -29.45
C ALA A 22 3.78 -24.16 -29.24
N GLN A 23 4.98 -24.40 -29.76
CA GLN A 23 5.99 -23.38 -29.94
C GLN A 23 5.57 -22.49 -31.10
N GLN A 24 5.00 -21.33 -30.79
CA GLN A 24 4.65 -20.34 -31.80
C GLN A 24 5.94 -19.69 -32.33
N PRO A 25 6.14 -19.61 -33.65
CA PRO A 25 7.31 -18.98 -34.24
C PRO A 25 7.31 -17.47 -33.96
N ALA A 26 8.51 -16.91 -33.82
CA ALA A 26 8.75 -15.48 -33.80
C ALA A 26 8.16 -14.85 -35.07
N ALA A 27 7.00 -14.22 -34.92
CA ALA A 27 6.41 -13.35 -35.92
C ALA A 27 6.80 -11.91 -35.55
N GLU A 28 7.63 -11.36 -36.41
CA GLU A 28 7.92 -9.95 -36.59
C GLU A 28 6.60 -9.15 -36.67
N ASP A 29 6.25 -8.41 -35.61
CA ASP A 29 5.18 -7.41 -35.65
C ASP A 29 5.83 -6.02 -35.68
N VAL A 30 6.17 -5.60 -36.91
CA VAL A 30 6.28 -4.19 -37.25
C VAL A 30 4.88 -3.59 -37.17
N ARG A 31 4.49 -3.13 -35.98
CA ARG A 31 3.41 -2.16 -35.84
C ARG A 31 3.84 -1.01 -34.94
N MET A 32 4.08 0.11 -35.63
CA MET A 32 4.14 1.45 -35.06
C MET A 32 3.05 1.64 -33.99
N GLU A 33 3.42 1.69 -32.73
CA GLU A 33 2.66 2.44 -31.74
C GLU A 33 3.26 3.84 -31.67
N LYS A 34 2.77 4.65 -32.61
CA LYS A 34 2.73 6.11 -32.62
C LYS A 34 3.07 6.71 -31.25
N ALA A 35 4.24 7.34 -31.17
CA ALA A 35 4.61 8.24 -30.09
C ALA A 35 3.39 9.09 -29.72
N VAL A 36 2.89 8.89 -28.49
CA VAL A 36 1.76 9.64 -27.94
C VAL A 36 2.11 11.11 -28.09
N THR A 37 1.38 11.78 -28.98
CA THR A 37 1.49 13.21 -29.21
C THR A 37 1.30 13.90 -27.86
N TYR A 38 2.38 14.42 -27.29
CA TYR A 38 2.37 15.19 -26.07
C TYR A 38 1.41 16.38 -26.29
N LYS A 39 0.27 16.37 -25.60
CA LYS A 39 -0.59 17.56 -25.53
C LYS A 39 0.15 18.57 -24.66
N GLU A 40 0.62 19.64 -25.27
CA GLU A 40 1.41 20.73 -24.67
C GLU A 40 0.70 21.52 -23.54
N ASN A 41 -0.48 21.09 -23.08
CA ASN A 41 -1.27 21.77 -22.03
C ASN A 41 -1.70 20.84 -20.88
N MET A 42 -0.89 19.85 -20.52
CA MET A 42 -1.14 19.06 -19.31
C MET A 42 -0.36 19.63 -18.13
N VAL A 43 -1.06 20.29 -17.19
CA VAL A 43 -0.50 20.80 -15.92
C VAL A 43 0.00 19.66 -15.03
N PHE A 44 -0.55 18.46 -15.20
CA PHE A 44 -0.21 17.28 -14.42
C PHE A 44 0.56 16.27 -15.27
N LYS A 45 1.67 15.78 -14.72
CA LYS A 45 2.43 14.67 -15.32
C LYS A 45 1.51 13.43 -15.34
N PRO A 46 1.48 12.66 -16.44
CA PRO A 46 0.72 11.42 -16.47
C PRO A 46 1.22 10.49 -15.36
N VAL A 47 0.28 9.89 -14.62
CA VAL A 47 0.56 8.91 -13.57
C VAL A 47 1.41 7.80 -14.18
N ARG A 48 2.56 7.53 -13.57
CA ARG A 48 3.42 6.42 -13.96
C ARG A 48 2.73 5.14 -13.50
N ASN A 49 1.94 4.52 -14.39
CA ASN A 49 1.32 3.24 -14.12
C ASN A 49 2.40 2.18 -13.88
N GLY A 50 2.27 1.42 -12.79
CA GLY A 50 2.98 0.16 -12.60
C GLY A 50 4.11 0.22 -11.58
N VAL A 51 3.74 0.05 -10.32
CA VAL A 51 4.29 -0.85 -9.28
C VAL A 51 3.92 -0.19 -7.97
N ASP A 52 2.90 -0.74 -7.30
CA ASP A 52 2.62 -0.37 -5.91
C ASP A 52 3.84 -0.79 -5.10
N ASN A 53 4.60 0.18 -4.62
CA ASN A 53 5.68 -0.09 -3.69
C ASN A 53 5.04 -0.42 -2.34
N VAL A 54 4.86 -1.71 -2.10
CA VAL A 54 4.39 -2.23 -0.82
C VAL A 54 5.59 -2.34 0.11
N GLU A 55 5.70 -1.42 1.05
CA GLU A 55 6.68 -1.50 2.14
C GLU A 55 6.03 -2.24 3.32
N LEU A 56 6.66 -3.33 3.75
CA LEU A 56 6.29 -4.06 4.96
C LEU A 56 7.05 -3.46 6.14
N ILE A 57 6.31 -2.94 7.11
CA ILE A 57 6.87 -2.27 8.28
C ILE A 57 6.48 -3.08 9.53
N ASP A 58 7.47 -3.59 10.23
CA ASP A 58 7.28 -4.31 11.49
C ASP A 58 7.17 -3.31 12.64
N VAL A 59 5.94 -3.12 13.13
CA VAL A 59 5.63 -2.27 14.28
C VAL A 59 5.66 -3.12 15.55
N VAL A 60 6.43 -2.69 16.54
CA VAL A 60 6.61 -3.38 17.83
C VAL A 60 5.74 -2.77 18.92
N ALA A 61 5.51 -1.46 18.88
CA ALA A 61 4.65 -0.78 19.85
C ALA A 61 4.06 0.52 19.31
N LEU A 62 2.95 0.94 19.90
CA LEU A 62 2.51 2.33 19.87
C LEU A 62 3.28 3.10 20.95
N GLY A 63 3.95 4.18 20.57
CA GLY A 63 4.55 5.09 21.53
C GLY A 63 3.52 6.01 22.17
N THR A 64 3.97 6.81 23.13
CA THR A 64 3.11 7.72 23.89
C THR A 64 2.39 8.72 22.99
N SER A 65 1.07 8.81 23.12
CA SER A 65 0.27 9.76 22.36
C SER A 65 0.55 11.20 22.77
N SER A 66 0.53 12.10 21.79
CA SER A 66 0.51 13.53 22.02
C SER A 66 -0.81 14.12 21.53
N PHE A 67 -1.41 14.97 22.36
CA PHE A 67 -2.64 15.69 22.05
C PHE A 67 -2.30 17.15 21.85
N LYS A 68 -2.67 17.71 20.69
CA LYS A 68 -2.62 19.14 20.44
C LYS A 68 -4.04 19.64 20.23
N VAL A 69 -4.43 20.59 21.08
CA VAL A 69 -5.64 21.38 20.91
C VAL A 69 -5.19 22.81 20.71
N SER A 70 -5.42 23.36 19.52
CA SER A 70 -5.08 24.75 19.22
C SER A 70 -6.35 25.56 19.05
N ASN A 71 -6.42 26.67 19.78
CA ASN A 71 -7.42 27.72 19.59
C ASN A 71 -6.70 28.90 18.94
N MET A 72 -6.95 29.16 17.66
CA MET A 72 -6.40 30.35 17.02
C MET A 72 -7.31 31.54 17.35
N ALA A 73 -7.07 32.27 18.43
CA ALA A 73 -7.84 33.47 18.73
C ALA A 73 -7.32 34.66 17.89
N ASP A 74 -7.70 34.71 16.61
CA ASP A 74 -7.33 35.78 15.67
C ASP A 74 -8.33 36.95 15.59
N GLY A 75 -9.39 36.93 16.39
CA GLY A 75 -10.45 37.94 16.44
C GLY A 75 -11.47 37.86 15.30
N THR A 76 -11.38 36.85 14.42
CA THR A 76 -12.33 36.61 13.33
C THR A 76 -13.39 35.57 13.70
N TYR A 77 -14.41 35.37 12.85
CA TYR A 77 -15.40 34.30 13.07
C TYR A 77 -14.77 32.89 13.09
N GLY A 78 -13.60 32.70 12.46
CA GLY A 78 -12.81 31.46 12.50
C GLY A 78 -12.02 31.26 13.78
N SER A 79 -12.03 32.23 14.71
CA SER A 79 -11.27 32.14 15.96
C SER A 79 -11.68 31.01 16.90
N TYR A 80 -12.87 30.45 16.66
CA TYR A 80 -13.43 29.33 17.42
C TYR A 80 -13.21 27.98 16.74
N ASP A 81 -12.49 27.94 15.61
CA ASP A 81 -12.14 26.66 14.98
C ASP A 81 -11.08 25.95 15.83
N HIS A 82 -11.58 25.00 16.63
CA HIS A 82 -10.75 24.12 17.43
C HIS A 82 -10.04 23.12 16.50
N SER A 83 -8.72 23.18 16.49
CA SER A 83 -7.87 22.17 15.86
C SER A 83 -7.58 21.10 16.90
N LEU A 84 -8.11 19.88 16.69
CA LEU A 84 -7.78 18.71 17.50
C LEU A 84 -6.85 17.81 16.69
N ARG A 85 -5.69 17.47 17.26
CA ARG A 85 -4.76 16.53 16.68
C ARG A 85 -4.26 15.53 17.70
N ILE A 86 -4.39 14.25 17.40
CA ILE A 86 -3.87 13.15 18.21
C ILE A 86 -2.77 12.47 17.41
N THR A 87 -1.55 12.42 17.94
CA THR A 87 -0.42 11.83 17.23
C THR A 87 0.18 10.68 18.02
N TYR A 88 0.33 9.52 17.37
CA TYR A 88 1.02 8.35 17.91
C TYR A 88 2.30 8.08 17.11
N PRO A 89 3.48 8.11 17.74
CA PRO A 89 4.68 7.59 17.12
C PRO A 89 4.62 6.06 17.06
N LEU A 90 4.93 5.50 15.90
CA LEU A 90 5.09 4.05 15.74
C LEU A 90 6.51 3.67 16.10
N VAL A 91 6.65 2.70 17.01
CA VAL A 91 7.95 2.11 17.37
C VAL A 91 8.19 0.92 16.46
N LEU A 92 9.22 1.00 15.62
CA LEU A 92 9.54 -0.06 14.66
C LEU A 92 10.61 -1.02 15.21
N ALA A 93 10.59 -2.26 14.72
CA ALA A 93 11.64 -3.23 15.00
C ALA A 93 13.00 -2.70 14.48
N GLY A 94 14.05 -2.83 15.31
CA GLY A 94 15.38 -2.33 14.97
C GLY A 94 15.63 -0.84 15.26
N GLY A 95 14.75 -0.17 16.01
CA GLY A 95 15.01 1.15 16.59
C GLY A 95 14.94 2.33 15.61
N LYS A 96 14.57 2.08 14.35
CA LYS A 96 14.28 3.14 13.39
C LYS A 96 12.97 3.82 13.80
N THR A 97 13.02 5.12 14.04
CA THR A 97 11.84 5.96 14.22
C THR A 97 11.60 6.73 12.93
N GLY A 98 10.37 6.74 12.45
CA GLY A 98 10.09 7.22 11.11
C GLY A 98 8.63 7.31 10.73
N TYR A 99 7.71 6.75 11.53
CA TYR A 99 6.29 6.77 11.20
C TYR A 99 5.45 7.36 12.34
N LEU A 100 4.52 8.23 11.97
CA LEU A 100 3.60 8.91 12.87
C LEU A 100 2.18 8.69 12.37
N LEU A 101 1.29 8.19 13.22
CA LEU A 101 -0.14 8.23 12.97
C LEU A 101 -0.68 9.55 13.50
N CYS A 102 -1.34 10.33 12.65
CA CYS A 102 -1.89 11.62 13.00
C CYS A 102 -3.39 11.65 12.73
N PHE A 103 -4.17 11.72 13.80
CA PHE A 103 -5.62 11.86 13.73
C PHE A 103 -6.01 13.33 13.80
N TYR A 104 -6.73 13.81 12.78
CA TYR A 104 -7.11 15.23 12.66
C TYR A 104 -8.61 15.43 12.88
N GLY A 105 -8.97 16.57 13.48
CA GLY A 105 -10.36 16.98 13.73
C GLY A 105 -11.13 17.32 12.45
N ALA A 106 -12.46 17.28 12.52
CA ALA A 106 -13.33 17.51 11.35
C ALA A 106 -13.20 18.91 10.71
N SER A 107 -12.74 19.89 11.49
CA SER A 107 -12.44 21.26 11.05
C SER A 107 -11.13 21.37 10.26
N GLU A 108 -10.22 20.39 10.38
CA GLU A 108 -8.92 20.44 9.70
C GLU A 108 -9.01 19.92 8.26
N LYS A 109 -8.49 20.69 7.31
CA LYS A 109 -8.33 20.27 5.92
C LYS A 109 -6.90 19.82 5.68
N ILE A 110 -6.67 18.51 5.67
CA ILE A 110 -5.37 17.94 5.32
C ILE A 110 -5.35 17.61 3.81
N PRO A 111 -4.39 18.15 3.03
CA PRO A 111 -4.35 17.96 1.57
C PRO A 111 -3.84 16.58 1.12
N TYR A 112 -3.14 15.84 1.99
CA TYR A 112 -2.52 14.55 1.68
C TYR A 112 -2.81 13.51 2.77
N SER A 113 -3.02 12.25 2.39
CA SER A 113 -3.20 11.14 3.36
C SER A 113 -1.87 10.70 4.00
N VAL A 114 -0.75 10.91 3.31
CA VAL A 114 0.59 10.58 3.77
C VAL A 114 1.55 11.70 3.39
N GLU A 115 2.42 12.11 4.33
CA GLU A 115 3.46 13.11 4.10
C GLU A 115 4.78 12.59 4.66
N THR A 116 5.83 12.54 3.82
CA THR A 116 7.19 12.26 4.27
C THR A 116 8.01 13.54 4.29
N LYS A 117 8.40 13.99 5.48
CA LYS A 117 9.17 15.22 5.68
C LYS A 117 10.31 14.98 6.66
N ALA A 118 11.53 15.37 6.28
CA ALA A 118 12.73 15.23 7.12
C ALA A 118 12.96 13.82 7.68
N GLY A 119 12.62 12.77 6.90
CA GLY A 119 12.77 11.38 7.32
C GLY A 119 11.65 10.86 8.23
N LEU A 120 10.61 11.64 8.49
CA LEU A 120 9.40 11.24 9.20
C LEU A 120 8.23 11.15 8.22
N THR A 121 7.60 9.99 8.15
CA THR A 121 6.38 9.70 7.40
C THR A 121 5.17 9.82 8.33
N THR A 122 4.34 10.83 8.11
CA THR A 122 3.09 11.04 8.84
C THR A 122 1.93 10.52 8.01
N ILE A 123 1.12 9.66 8.60
CA ILE A 123 -0.10 9.12 7.99
C ILE A 123 -1.29 9.78 8.68
N TYR A 124 -2.11 10.45 7.89
CA TYR A 124 -3.22 11.25 8.38
C TYR A 124 -4.55 10.50 8.28
N PHE A 125 -5.29 10.50 9.38
CA PHE A 125 -6.61 9.90 9.47
C PHE A 125 -7.62 10.85 10.12
N PRO A 126 -8.90 10.81 9.73
CA PRO A 126 -9.94 11.53 10.47
C PRO A 126 -10.03 11.03 11.92
N VAL A 127 -10.30 11.92 12.87
CA VAL A 127 -10.44 11.56 14.29
C VAL A 127 -11.56 10.53 14.54
N SER A 128 -12.56 10.46 13.66
CA SER A 128 -13.63 9.47 13.74
C SER A 128 -13.16 8.01 13.60
N THR A 129 -11.97 7.78 13.04
CA THR A 129 -11.39 6.43 12.91
C THR A 129 -10.40 6.09 14.02
N HIS A 130 -10.13 7.03 14.94
CA HIS A 130 -9.13 6.90 16.01
C HIS A 130 -9.30 5.62 16.82
N ASP A 131 -10.48 5.41 17.42
CA ASP A 131 -10.69 4.29 18.34
C ASP A 131 -10.62 2.94 17.62
N VAL A 132 -11.12 2.87 16.39
CA VAL A 132 -11.10 1.66 15.57
C VAL A 132 -9.67 1.29 15.20
N ILE A 133 -8.88 2.25 14.71
CA ILE A 133 -7.50 2.00 14.30
C ILE A 133 -6.63 1.69 15.51
N LYS A 134 -6.74 2.48 16.58
CA LYS A 134 -6.01 2.26 17.84
C LYS A 134 -6.28 0.85 18.38
N THR A 135 -7.54 0.49 18.54
CA THR A 135 -7.95 -0.82 19.07
C THR A 135 -7.41 -1.96 18.22
N ARG A 136 -7.49 -1.84 16.88
CA ARG A 136 -6.94 -2.86 15.96
C ARG A 136 -5.44 -3.01 16.10
N ILE A 137 -4.70 -1.90 16.22
CA ILE A 137 -3.25 -1.97 16.42
C ILE A 137 -2.92 -2.62 17.75
N GLU A 138 -3.57 -2.22 18.84
CA GLU A 138 -3.36 -2.80 20.17
C GLU A 138 -3.67 -4.30 20.19
N GLN A 139 -4.74 -4.74 19.51
CA GLN A 139 -5.07 -6.16 19.35
C GLN A 139 -4.00 -6.93 18.57
N THR A 140 -3.53 -6.38 17.45
CA THR A 140 -2.48 -7.01 16.63
C THR A 140 -1.16 -7.11 17.39
N LEU A 141 -0.81 -6.11 18.20
CA LEU A 141 0.43 -6.11 18.99
C LEU A 141 0.38 -7.02 20.22
N ALA A 142 -0.80 -7.34 20.73
CA ALA A 142 -0.99 -8.23 21.87
C ALA A 142 -0.96 -9.72 21.50
N THR A 143 -0.94 -10.05 20.20
CA THR A 143 -0.92 -11.41 19.66
C THR A 143 0.51 -11.85 19.35
#